data_AF-A0A9P3FB18-F1
#
_entry.id   AF-A0A9P3FB18-F1
#
_cell.length_a   1.000
_cell.length_b   1.000
_cell.length_c   1.000
_cell.angle_alpha   90.00
_cell.angle_beta   90.00
_cell.angle_gamma   90.00
#
_symmetry.space_group_name_H-M   'P 1'
#
loop_
_entity.id
_entity.type
_entity.pdbx_description
1 polymer ?
#
loop_
_entity_poly.entity_id
_entity_poly.type
_entity_poly.pdbx_seq_one_letter_code
_entity_poly.pdbx_strand_id
1 'polypeptide(L)'
;MVAIAAVDRANHHQLAMRSYLFAIRELRASIADANDARNEDGLLATTICLCVYKSFRTDSPPNVGPHATTAGFLLTSRYPAQRNQQPVRTFERLCVESFLYHSALMMLFEPTFDALSNPDCRMFLDRYFTEPEPNEPAEDPSTQPILDTLYQFFLLIADVTRLARAAGPICHSDIFAWQRLHDELLQWERNPQAQNEGCMLYILAMRILPLESIYPPRPRRPRGEFLLFYARVLTWSGLSIPTSS
;
A
#
# COMPACT_ATOMS: atom_id res chain seq x y z
N MET A 1 -7.71 -13.38 9.06
CA MET A 1 -6.83 -13.63 10.22
C MET A 1 -6.22 -15.04 10.21
N VAL A 2 -6.98 -16.13 10.46
CA VAL A 2 -6.43 -17.50 10.52
C VAL A 2 -5.68 -17.92 9.26
N ALA A 3 -6.20 -17.57 8.07
CA ALA A 3 -5.54 -17.86 6.81
C ALA A 3 -4.13 -17.26 6.72
N ILE A 4 -3.96 -16.00 7.12
CA ILE A 4 -2.69 -15.26 7.10
C ILE A 4 -1.71 -15.86 8.12
N ALA A 5 -2.17 -16.07 9.36
CA ALA A 5 -1.35 -16.66 10.42
C ALA A 5 -0.86 -18.08 10.10
N ALA A 6 -1.62 -18.81 9.27
CA ALA A 6 -1.25 -20.15 8.81
C ALA A 6 -0.29 -20.15 7.61
N VAL A 7 -0.14 -19.05 6.87
CA VAL A 7 0.81 -18.96 5.73
C VAL A 7 2.26 -18.98 6.23
N ASP A 8 2.52 -18.38 7.38
CA ASP A 8 3.86 -18.27 7.96
C ASP A 8 4.35 -19.59 8.61
N ARG A 9 3.49 -20.63 8.65
CA ARG A 9 3.83 -21.93 9.25
C ARG A 9 3.91 -22.99 8.17
N ALA A 10 5.11 -23.53 7.95
CA ALA A 10 5.46 -24.50 6.89
C ALA A 10 4.53 -25.73 6.79
N ASN A 11 3.81 -26.09 7.85
CA ASN A 11 2.91 -27.26 7.89
C ASN A 11 1.41 -26.92 7.80
N HIS A 12 1.03 -25.66 7.61
CA HIS A 12 -0.37 -25.23 7.69
C HIS A 12 -0.97 -24.73 6.38
N HIS A 13 -0.34 -24.99 5.24
CA HIS A 13 -0.84 -24.56 3.91
C HIS A 13 -2.30 -24.98 3.65
N GLN A 14 -2.70 -26.19 4.05
CA GLN A 14 -4.07 -26.67 3.87
C GLN A 14 -5.08 -25.91 4.76
N LEU A 15 -4.70 -25.60 6.00
CA LEU A 15 -5.50 -24.79 6.92
C LEU A 15 -5.62 -23.35 6.40
N ALA A 16 -4.53 -22.79 5.90
CA ALA A 16 -4.47 -21.46 5.31
C ALA A 16 -5.46 -21.34 4.14
N MET A 17 -5.40 -22.30 3.19
CA MET A 17 -6.30 -22.34 2.03
C MET A 17 -7.76 -22.53 2.42
N ARG A 18 -8.06 -23.46 3.34
CA ARG A 18 -9.45 -23.69 3.80
C ARG A 18 -10.02 -22.44 4.46
N SER A 19 -9.25 -21.78 5.31
CA SER A 19 -9.65 -20.55 5.99
C SER A 19 -9.87 -19.40 5.01
N TYR A 20 -9.04 -19.32 3.95
CA TYR A 20 -9.20 -18.35 2.87
C TYR A 20 -10.50 -18.57 2.08
N LEU A 21 -10.75 -19.81 1.66
CA LEU A 21 -11.97 -20.15 0.91
C LEU A 21 -13.23 -19.95 1.74
N PHE A 22 -13.17 -20.26 3.05
CA PHE A 22 -14.24 -19.98 3.98
C PHE A 22 -14.53 -18.48 4.05
N ALA A 23 -13.52 -17.64 4.24
CA ALA A 23 -13.69 -16.19 4.28
C ALA A 23 -14.32 -15.61 3.00
N ILE A 24 -13.99 -16.12 1.82
CA ILE A 24 -14.64 -15.70 0.56
C ILE A 24 -16.12 -16.08 0.53
N ARG A 25 -16.47 -17.29 0.99
CA ARG A 25 -17.86 -17.75 0.99
C ARG A 25 -18.70 -16.91 1.94
N GLU A 26 -18.21 -16.65 3.14
CA GLU A 26 -18.87 -15.79 4.12
C GLU A 26 -19.01 -14.36 3.60
N LEU A 27 -17.96 -13.81 2.96
CA LEU A 27 -18.01 -12.48 2.36
C LEU A 27 -19.11 -12.39 1.29
N ARG A 28 -19.21 -13.41 0.42
CA ARG A 28 -20.26 -13.47 -0.61
C ARG A 28 -21.67 -13.58 -0.01
N ALA A 29 -21.82 -14.39 1.03
CA ALA A 29 -23.10 -14.53 1.73
C ALA A 29 -23.51 -13.19 2.38
N SER A 30 -22.57 -12.52 3.05
CA SER A 30 -22.80 -11.22 3.68
C SER A 30 -23.15 -10.12 2.67
N ILE A 31 -22.57 -10.14 1.46
CA ILE A 31 -22.93 -9.19 0.39
C ILE A 31 -24.32 -9.48 -0.16
N ALA A 32 -24.69 -10.76 -0.29
CA ALA A 32 -25.98 -11.17 -0.83
C ALA A 32 -27.14 -10.83 0.12
N ASP A 33 -26.89 -10.84 1.44
CA ASP A 33 -27.88 -10.54 2.48
C ASP A 33 -27.91 -9.03 2.81
N ALA A 34 -28.05 -8.19 1.77
CA ALA A 34 -27.84 -6.73 1.75
C ALA A 34 -28.66 -5.88 2.75
N ASN A 35 -29.39 -6.49 3.68
CA ASN A 35 -30.13 -5.82 4.76
C ASN A 35 -29.25 -5.32 5.91
N ASP A 36 -28.00 -5.77 6.02
CA ASP A 36 -27.11 -5.40 7.14
C ASP A 36 -26.03 -4.40 6.70
N ALA A 37 -26.43 -3.17 6.39
CA ALA A 37 -25.54 -2.01 6.20
C ALA A 37 -24.63 -1.73 7.43
N ARG A 38 -24.79 -2.50 8.51
CA ARG A 38 -24.07 -2.39 9.78
C ARG A 38 -22.69 -3.06 9.79
N ASN A 39 -22.33 -3.90 8.81
CA ASN A 39 -21.04 -4.61 8.81
C ASN A 39 -20.09 -4.18 7.67
N GLU A 40 -20.15 -2.91 7.29
CA GLU A 40 -19.21 -2.35 6.31
C GLU A 40 -17.75 -2.56 6.77
N ASP A 41 -17.42 -2.32 8.05
CA ASP A 41 -16.04 -2.49 8.55
C ASP A 41 -15.53 -3.92 8.43
N GLY A 42 -16.37 -4.92 8.70
CA GLY A 42 -16.04 -6.33 8.50
C GLY A 42 -15.79 -6.67 7.03
N LEU A 43 -16.56 -6.06 6.11
CA LEU A 43 -16.36 -6.20 4.67
C LEU A 43 -14.99 -5.64 4.23
N LEU A 44 -14.63 -4.45 4.70
CA LEU A 44 -13.35 -3.79 4.40
C LEU A 44 -12.18 -4.57 4.99
N ALA A 45 -12.23 -4.89 6.28
CA ALA A 45 -11.19 -5.64 6.98
C ALA A 45 -10.96 -7.02 6.34
N THR A 46 -12.03 -7.71 5.96
CA THR A 46 -11.95 -9.01 5.29
C THR A 46 -11.31 -8.85 3.91
N THR A 47 -11.72 -7.86 3.12
CA THR A 47 -11.16 -7.60 1.79
C THR A 47 -9.66 -7.30 1.86
N ILE A 48 -9.22 -6.46 2.81
CA ILE A 48 -7.80 -6.18 3.07
C ILE A 48 -7.07 -7.47 3.45
N CYS A 49 -7.63 -8.29 4.36
CA CYS A 49 -7.04 -9.58 4.72
C CYS A 49 -6.89 -10.54 3.54
N LEU A 50 -7.85 -10.57 2.61
CA LEU A 50 -7.78 -11.40 1.40
C LEU A 50 -6.69 -10.89 0.45
N CYS A 51 -6.52 -9.58 0.33
CA CYS A 51 -5.43 -8.95 -0.41
C CYS A 51 -4.07 -9.38 0.18
N VAL A 52 -3.88 -9.17 1.49
CA VAL A 52 -2.65 -9.52 2.20
C VAL A 52 -2.31 -11.01 2.08
N TYR A 53 -3.30 -11.89 2.29
CA TYR A 53 -3.12 -13.33 2.13
C TYR A 53 -2.63 -13.69 0.71
N LYS A 54 -3.20 -13.06 -0.32
CA LYS A 54 -2.81 -13.28 -1.72
C LYS A 54 -1.41 -12.75 -2.02
N SER A 55 -0.95 -11.69 -1.34
CA SER A 55 0.41 -11.16 -1.46
C SER A 55 1.47 -12.09 -0.84
N PHE A 56 1.13 -12.81 0.24
CA PHE A 56 2.05 -13.74 0.92
C PHE A 56 2.11 -15.15 0.32
N ARG A 57 1.24 -15.46 -0.64
CA ARG A 57 1.23 -16.79 -1.27
C ARG A 57 2.42 -16.97 -2.18
N THR A 58 3.16 -18.05 -1.97
CA THR A 58 4.33 -18.45 -2.77
C THR A 58 4.01 -19.52 -3.80
N ASP A 59 2.84 -20.17 -3.68
CA ASP A 59 2.41 -21.29 -4.52
C ASP A 59 1.80 -20.87 -5.87
N SER A 60 1.46 -19.60 -6.03
CA SER A 60 0.98 -19.02 -7.29
C SER A 60 1.40 -17.56 -7.39
N PRO A 61 1.54 -17.00 -8.61
CA PRO A 61 1.72 -15.56 -8.77
C PRO A 61 0.65 -14.78 -7.99
N PRO A 62 1.03 -13.66 -7.35
CA PRO A 62 0.08 -12.87 -6.56
C PRO A 62 -1.04 -12.37 -7.48
N ASN A 63 -2.28 -12.75 -7.17
CA ASN A 63 -3.48 -12.21 -7.83
C ASN A 63 -4.24 -11.36 -6.81
N VAL A 64 -3.63 -10.21 -6.50
CA VAL A 64 -4.08 -9.28 -5.46
C VAL A 64 -5.00 -8.20 -6.02
N GLY A 65 -4.90 -7.94 -7.33
CA GLY A 65 -5.60 -6.85 -8.01
C GLY A 65 -7.09 -6.74 -7.69
N PRO A 66 -7.90 -7.80 -7.81
CA PRO A 66 -9.32 -7.73 -7.50
C PRO A 66 -9.61 -7.30 -6.06
N HIS A 67 -8.88 -7.85 -5.07
CA HIS A 67 -9.09 -7.50 -3.66
C HIS A 67 -8.60 -6.09 -3.35
N ALA A 68 -7.49 -5.68 -3.95
CA ALA A 68 -6.97 -4.32 -3.83
C ALA A 68 -7.93 -3.28 -4.44
N THR A 69 -8.44 -3.51 -5.65
CA THR A 69 -9.41 -2.62 -6.29
C THR A 69 -10.70 -2.53 -5.47
N THR A 70 -11.20 -3.66 -4.95
CA THR A 70 -12.38 -3.64 -4.07
C THR A 70 -12.11 -2.89 -2.78
N ALA A 71 -10.95 -3.08 -2.13
CA ALA A 71 -10.58 -2.33 -0.92
C ALA A 71 -10.52 -0.83 -1.20
N GLY A 72 -9.87 -0.42 -2.30
CA GLY A 72 -9.83 0.98 -2.73
C GLY A 72 -11.22 1.57 -2.94
N PHE A 73 -12.10 0.84 -3.64
CA PHE A 73 -13.48 1.27 -3.84
C PHE A 73 -14.23 1.44 -2.51
N LEU A 74 -14.14 0.46 -1.62
CA LEU A 74 -14.77 0.49 -0.29
C LEU A 74 -14.27 1.64 0.59
N LEU A 75 -13.00 2.02 0.48
CA LEU A 75 -12.43 3.16 1.18
C LEU A 75 -12.97 4.47 0.59
N THR A 76 -12.94 4.61 -0.75
CA THR A 76 -13.44 5.82 -1.41
C THR A 76 -14.95 6.03 -1.26
N SER A 77 -15.74 4.96 -1.11
CA SER A 77 -17.20 5.06 -0.98
C SER A 77 -17.68 5.46 0.43
N ARG A 78 -16.80 5.49 1.43
CA ARG A 78 -17.17 5.71 2.84
C ARG A 78 -17.15 7.17 3.30
N TYR A 79 -16.70 8.11 2.47
CA TYR A 79 -16.40 9.48 2.90
C TYR A 79 -17.35 10.58 2.34
N PRO A 80 -17.97 11.45 3.18
CA PRO A 80 -18.52 11.17 4.49
C PRO A 80 -20.04 11.42 4.55
N ALA A 81 -20.76 10.50 5.21
CA ALA A 81 -22.04 10.80 5.83
C ALA A 81 -21.87 10.72 7.36
N GLN A 82 -21.65 11.86 8.02
CA GLN A 82 -22.02 12.12 9.43
C GLN A 82 -21.70 11.04 10.49
N ARG A 83 -20.55 10.34 10.46
CA ARG A 83 -20.15 9.46 11.57
C ARG A 83 -19.27 10.23 12.58
N ASN A 84 -19.92 10.83 13.58
CA ASN A 84 -19.30 11.57 14.70
C ASN A 84 -18.67 10.66 15.76
N GLN A 85 -18.10 9.50 15.39
CA GLN A 85 -17.52 8.55 16.33
C GLN A 85 -16.02 8.37 16.07
N GLN A 86 -15.19 8.88 16.98
CA GLN A 86 -13.73 8.79 16.95
C GLN A 86 -13.16 7.39 16.59
N PRO A 87 -13.62 6.25 17.19
CA PRO A 87 -13.02 4.94 16.89
C PRO A 87 -13.24 4.46 15.44
N VAL A 88 -14.35 4.86 14.81
CA VAL A 88 -14.63 4.53 13.39
C VAL A 88 -13.64 5.26 12.49
N ARG A 89 -13.32 6.53 12.81
CA ARG A 89 -12.37 7.34 12.04
C ARG A 89 -10.94 6.84 12.15
N THR A 90 -10.51 6.43 13.36
CA THR A 90 -9.17 5.85 13.54
C THR A 90 -8.99 4.55 12.74
N PHE A 91 -10.00 3.67 12.75
CA PHE A 91 -9.98 2.44 11.95
C PHE A 91 -9.93 2.71 10.45
N GLU A 92 -10.77 3.61 9.96
CA GLU A 92 -10.78 3.99 8.54
C GLU A 92 -9.45 4.62 8.11
N ARG A 93 -8.92 5.55 8.91
CA ARG A 93 -7.61 6.16 8.66
C ARG A 93 -6.49 5.14 8.62
N LEU A 94 -6.44 4.21 9.58
CA LEU A 94 -5.49 3.09 9.56
C LEU A 94 -5.61 2.28 8.27
N CYS A 95 -6.84 1.98 7.84
CA CYS A 95 -7.08 1.23 6.61
C CYS A 95 -6.62 1.99 5.36
N VAL A 96 -6.86 3.30 5.29
CA VAL A 96 -6.41 4.16 4.18
C VAL A 96 -4.88 4.25 4.15
N GLU A 97 -4.24 4.52 5.29
CA GLU A 97 -2.78 4.60 5.42
C GLU A 97 -2.13 3.27 5.01
N SER A 98 -2.61 2.17 5.57
CA SER A 98 -2.12 0.82 5.25
C SER A 98 -2.34 0.46 3.79
N PHE A 99 -3.49 0.85 3.21
CA PHE A 99 -3.80 0.63 1.80
C PHE A 99 -2.87 1.42 0.89
N LEU A 100 -2.63 2.70 1.18
CA LEU A 100 -1.70 3.55 0.43
C LEU A 100 -0.28 2.99 0.47
N TYR A 101 0.20 2.65 1.66
CA TYR A 101 1.51 2.02 1.85
C TYR A 101 1.63 0.73 1.03
N HIS A 102 0.71 -0.21 1.23
CA HIS A 102 0.76 -1.51 0.57
C HIS A 102 0.71 -1.36 -0.95
N SER A 103 -0.23 -0.56 -1.43
CA SER A 103 -0.46 -0.38 -2.85
C SER A 103 0.71 0.32 -3.53
N ALA A 104 1.30 1.36 -2.93
CA ALA A 104 2.48 2.05 -3.48
C ALA A 104 3.68 1.10 -3.65
N LEU A 105 3.89 0.17 -2.71
CA LEU A 105 4.96 -0.82 -2.81
C LEU A 105 4.64 -1.95 -3.79
N MET A 106 3.37 -2.37 -3.86
CA MET A 106 2.93 -3.41 -4.78
C MET A 106 2.88 -2.95 -6.23
N MET A 107 2.84 -1.64 -6.49
CA MET A 107 2.90 -1.09 -7.85
C MET A 107 4.15 -1.54 -8.61
N LEU A 108 5.26 -1.91 -7.97
CA LEU A 108 6.42 -2.43 -8.73
C LEU A 108 6.13 -3.77 -9.41
N PHE A 109 5.22 -4.55 -8.84
CA PHE A 109 4.96 -5.93 -9.23
C PHE A 109 3.64 -6.09 -9.98
N GLU A 110 2.66 -5.24 -9.67
CA GLU A 110 1.28 -5.42 -10.10
C GLU A 110 0.69 -4.11 -10.69
N PRO A 111 0.44 -4.07 -12.02
CA PRO A 111 -0.15 -2.92 -12.71
C PRO A 111 -1.53 -2.48 -12.23
N THR A 112 -2.31 -3.36 -11.60
CA THR A 112 -3.67 -2.99 -11.16
C THR A 112 -3.68 -1.87 -10.11
N PHE A 113 -2.54 -1.59 -9.47
CA PHE A 113 -2.39 -0.50 -8.52
C PHE A 113 -2.06 0.86 -9.17
N ASP A 114 -1.88 0.93 -10.49
CA ASP A 114 -1.57 2.19 -11.21
C ASP A 114 -2.67 3.26 -11.02
N ALA A 115 -3.88 2.85 -10.64
CA ALA A 115 -4.96 3.74 -10.22
C ALA A 115 -4.54 4.67 -9.08
N LEU A 116 -3.63 4.27 -8.19
CA LEU A 116 -3.11 5.15 -7.16
C LEU A 116 -2.34 6.35 -7.70
N SER A 117 -1.75 6.25 -8.88
CA SER A 117 -1.05 7.36 -9.53
C SER A 117 -1.96 8.20 -10.41
N ASN A 118 -3.22 7.79 -10.58
CA ASN A 118 -4.20 8.60 -11.29
C ASN A 118 -4.74 9.66 -10.32
N PRO A 119 -4.51 10.97 -10.58
CA PRO A 119 -5.03 12.04 -9.74
C PRO A 119 -6.55 11.95 -9.58
N ASP A 120 -7.31 11.57 -10.63
CA ASP A 120 -8.77 11.44 -10.58
C ASP A 120 -9.24 10.33 -9.63
N CYS A 121 -8.44 9.27 -9.47
CA CYS A 121 -8.68 8.22 -8.49
C CYS A 121 -8.16 8.57 -7.09
N ARG A 122 -7.19 9.49 -6.99
CA ARG A 122 -6.66 10.00 -5.70
C ARG A 122 -7.63 10.93 -4.97
N MET A 123 -8.53 11.62 -5.68
CA MET A 123 -9.37 12.77 -5.21
C MET A 123 -10.26 12.57 -3.97
N PHE A 124 -10.26 11.37 -3.37
CA PHE A 124 -11.02 11.07 -2.15
C PHE A 124 -10.17 10.52 -1.00
N LEU A 125 -8.94 10.03 -1.26
CA LEU A 125 -8.09 9.47 -0.21
C LEU A 125 -7.28 10.55 0.51
N ASP A 126 -6.88 11.60 -0.20
CA ASP A 126 -6.22 12.80 0.34
C ASP A 126 -7.02 13.45 1.47
N ARG A 127 -8.35 13.39 1.39
CA ARG A 127 -9.29 13.95 2.36
C ARG A 127 -9.16 13.35 3.77
N TYR A 128 -8.76 12.09 3.87
CA TYR A 128 -8.45 11.44 5.17
C TYR A 128 -7.23 12.05 5.86
N PHE A 129 -6.43 12.85 5.15
CA PHE A 129 -5.20 13.46 5.64
C PHE A 129 -5.24 14.98 5.69
N THR A 130 -6.14 15.62 4.94
CA THR A 130 -6.21 17.09 4.83
C THR A 130 -7.28 17.72 5.71
N GLU A 131 -8.31 16.97 6.13
CA GLU A 131 -9.36 17.50 6.99
C GLU A 131 -8.98 17.31 8.47
N PRO A 132 -8.78 18.39 9.24
CA PRO A 132 -8.45 18.29 10.66
C PRO A 132 -9.61 17.70 11.45
N GLU A 133 -9.32 16.85 12.43
CA GLU A 133 -10.35 16.28 13.30
C GLU A 133 -11.10 17.43 14.04
N PRO A 134 -12.43 17.47 13.95
CA PRO A 134 -13.22 18.42 14.74
C PRO A 134 -13.00 18.06 16.21
N ASN A 135 -12.29 18.94 16.93
CA ASN A 135 -11.92 18.90 18.36
C ASN A 135 -10.46 18.52 18.69
N GLU A 136 -9.57 18.31 17.73
CA GLU A 136 -8.14 18.21 18.05
C GLU A 136 -7.47 19.60 18.02
N PRO A 137 -6.71 19.98 19.06
CA PRO A 137 -5.91 21.19 18.99
C PRO A 137 -4.95 21.09 17.81
N ALA A 138 -4.83 22.19 17.06
CA ALA A 138 -3.94 22.26 15.91
C ALA A 138 -2.53 21.79 16.30
N GLU A 139 -2.01 20.82 15.55
CA GLU A 139 -0.62 20.38 15.56
C GLU A 139 -0.15 19.58 16.81
N ASP A 140 -0.89 18.57 17.26
CA ASP A 140 -0.24 17.49 18.04
C ASP A 140 0.44 16.49 17.09
N PRO A 141 1.78 16.35 17.07
CA PRO A 141 2.49 15.37 16.25
C PRO A 141 2.11 13.91 16.54
N SER A 142 1.38 13.62 17.62
CA SER A 142 0.75 12.31 17.86
C SER A 142 -0.42 11.97 16.90
N THR A 143 -0.89 12.97 16.14
CA THR A 143 -2.01 12.87 15.19
C THR A 143 -1.56 12.66 13.73
N GLN A 144 -0.25 12.49 13.50
CA GLN A 144 0.37 12.18 12.19
C GLN A 144 0.90 10.73 12.18
N PRO A 145 1.03 10.09 10.99
CA PRO A 145 0.44 8.79 10.65
C PRO A 145 1.02 7.58 11.40
N ILE A 146 0.23 6.50 11.43
CA ILE A 146 0.49 5.22 12.13
C ILE A 146 1.75 4.49 11.58
N LEU A 147 2.34 5.02 10.49
CA LEU A 147 3.54 4.52 9.83
C LEU A 147 4.72 5.54 9.85
N ASP A 148 4.68 6.54 10.74
CA ASP A 148 5.75 7.51 11.00
C ASP A 148 6.26 8.27 9.75
N THR A 149 5.47 8.30 8.66
CA THR A 149 5.86 8.91 7.38
C THR A 149 4.63 9.51 6.69
N LEU A 150 4.75 10.75 6.22
CA LEU A 150 3.69 11.47 5.53
C LEU A 150 3.18 10.72 4.29
N TYR A 151 1.85 10.67 4.10
CA TYR A 151 1.22 9.92 3.00
C TYR A 151 1.73 10.34 1.60
N GLN A 152 2.11 11.60 1.44
CA GLN A 152 2.68 12.17 0.21
C GLN A 152 3.95 11.43 -0.24
N PHE A 153 4.73 10.91 0.70
CA PHE A 153 5.91 10.11 0.39
C PHE A 153 5.54 8.80 -0.33
N PHE A 154 4.47 8.13 0.09
CA PHE A 154 3.98 6.92 -0.59
C PHE A 154 3.39 7.23 -1.96
N LEU A 155 2.77 8.40 -2.13
CA LEU A 155 2.31 8.88 -3.43
C LEU A 155 3.49 9.13 -4.39
N LEU A 156 4.60 9.68 -3.89
CA LEU A 156 5.83 9.83 -4.66
C LEU A 156 6.41 8.47 -5.08
N ILE A 157 6.45 7.49 -4.18
CA ILE A 157 6.86 6.11 -4.50
C ILE A 157 6.00 5.53 -5.63
N ALA A 158 4.68 5.68 -5.53
CA ALA A 158 3.74 5.22 -6.55
C ALA A 158 4.03 5.85 -7.93
N ASP A 159 4.22 7.18 -7.96
CA ASP A 159 4.44 7.91 -9.22
C ASP A 159 5.78 7.56 -9.88
N VAL A 160 6.85 7.46 -9.09
CA VAL A 160 8.18 7.02 -9.57
C VAL A 160 8.11 5.58 -10.08
N THR A 161 7.44 4.70 -9.33
CA THR A 161 7.28 3.28 -9.69
C THR A 161 6.52 3.10 -11.00
N ARG A 162 5.42 3.84 -11.18
CA ARG A 162 4.63 3.81 -12.41
C ARG A 162 5.48 4.26 -13.61
N LEU A 163 6.25 5.34 -13.43
CA LEU A 163 7.14 5.86 -14.47
C LEU A 163 8.23 4.86 -14.83
N ALA A 164 8.88 4.24 -13.84
CA ALA A 164 9.91 3.22 -14.05
C ALA A 164 9.36 1.97 -14.77
N ARG A 165 8.08 1.66 -14.58
CA ARG A 165 7.38 0.55 -15.23
C ARG A 165 6.84 0.87 -16.64
N ALA A 166 6.90 2.13 -17.09
CA ALA A 166 6.37 2.53 -18.39
C ALA A 166 7.02 1.68 -19.50
N ALA A 167 6.24 0.74 -20.05
CA ALA A 167 6.71 -0.17 -21.07
C ALA A 167 6.63 0.54 -22.42
N GLY A 168 7.72 1.17 -22.84
CA GLY A 168 7.80 1.82 -24.14
C GLY A 168 9.07 2.65 -24.32
N PRO A 169 9.32 3.17 -25.52
CA PRO A 169 10.33 4.20 -25.72
C PRO A 169 9.98 5.40 -24.85
N ILE A 170 10.98 5.91 -24.12
CA ILE A 170 10.83 7.11 -23.30
C ILE A 170 10.39 8.25 -24.21
N CYS A 171 9.24 8.86 -23.90
CA CYS A 171 8.73 10.00 -24.63
C CYS A 171 9.00 11.31 -23.87
N HIS A 172 8.82 12.46 -24.53
CA HIS A 172 9.09 13.76 -23.92
C HIS A 172 8.29 13.99 -22.64
N SER A 173 7.04 13.53 -22.56
CA SER A 173 6.23 13.67 -21.34
C SER A 173 6.79 12.85 -20.16
N ASP A 174 7.44 11.73 -20.42
CA ASP A 174 8.09 10.92 -19.37
C ASP A 174 9.31 11.65 -18.79
N ILE A 175 10.07 12.35 -19.63
CA ILE A 175 11.22 13.16 -19.21
C ILE A 175 10.75 14.31 -18.31
N PHE A 176 9.71 15.04 -18.71
CA PHE A 176 9.15 16.12 -17.89
C PHE A 176 8.56 15.59 -16.58
N ALA A 177 7.86 14.44 -16.62
CA ALA A 177 7.35 13.79 -15.42
C ALA A 177 8.50 13.38 -14.48
N TRP A 178 9.59 12.82 -15.01
CA TRP A 178 10.78 12.49 -14.24
C TRP A 178 11.41 13.71 -13.60
N GLN A 179 11.62 14.80 -14.35
CA GLN A 179 12.20 16.03 -13.80
C GLN A 179 11.40 16.56 -12.61
N ARG A 180 10.07 16.63 -12.74
CA ARG A 180 9.18 17.05 -11.66
C ARG A 180 9.30 16.14 -10.43
N LEU A 181 9.26 14.82 -10.63
CA LEU A 181 9.37 13.84 -9.54
C LEU A 181 10.77 13.87 -8.90
N HIS A 182 11.81 14.15 -9.68
CA HIS A 182 13.18 14.29 -9.19
C HIS A 182 13.33 15.52 -8.30
N ASP A 183 12.77 16.66 -8.70
CA ASP A 183 12.76 17.88 -7.89
C ASP A 183 12.03 17.66 -6.56
N GLU A 184 10.89 16.97 -6.59
CA GLU A 184 10.13 16.59 -5.39
C GLU A 184 10.94 15.64 -4.50
N LEU A 185 11.61 14.64 -5.08
CA LEU A 185 12.49 13.72 -4.35
C LEU A 185 13.66 14.45 -3.65
N LEU A 186 14.25 15.46 -4.30
CA LEU A 186 15.31 16.29 -3.69
C LEU A 186 14.79 17.11 -2.51
N GLN A 187 13.53 17.55 -2.55
CA GLN A 187 12.91 18.24 -1.41
C GLN A 187 12.73 17.27 -0.24
N TRP A 188 12.27 16.04 -0.50
CA TRP A 188 12.14 15.00 0.51
C TRP A 188 13.48 14.62 1.14
N GLU A 189 14.56 14.49 0.36
CA GLU A 189 15.90 14.18 0.88
C GLU A 189 16.42 15.26 1.86
N ARG A 190 16.03 16.52 1.64
CA ARG A 190 16.39 17.64 2.52
C ARG A 190 15.46 17.78 3.73
N ASN A 191 14.32 17.09 3.74
CA ASN A 191 13.34 17.18 4.82
C ASN A 191 13.84 16.42 6.06
N PRO A 192 13.97 17.07 7.23
CA PRO A 192 14.37 16.42 8.48
C PRO A 192 13.50 15.22 8.87
N GLN A 193 12.20 15.24 8.53
CA GLN A 193 11.27 14.14 8.83
C GLN A 193 11.53 12.88 7.99
N ALA A 194 12.23 13.02 6.85
CA ALA A 194 12.57 11.90 5.97
C ALA A 194 13.97 11.33 6.24
N GLN A 195 14.65 11.78 7.31
CA GLN A 195 16.00 11.34 7.66
C GLN A 195 16.02 10.00 8.42
N ASN A 196 14.89 9.33 8.61
CA ASN A 196 14.89 7.96 9.12
C ASN A 196 15.52 7.00 8.08
N GLU A 197 16.18 5.94 8.56
CA GLU A 197 16.92 5.01 7.69
C GLU A 197 16.03 4.37 6.63
N GLY A 198 14.76 4.08 6.96
CA GLY A 198 13.77 3.50 6.05
C GLY A 198 13.43 4.41 4.87
N CYS A 199 13.12 5.68 5.12
CA CYS A 199 12.85 6.68 4.09
C CYS A 199 14.04 6.86 3.17
N MET A 200 15.26 6.88 3.72
CA MET A 200 16.47 6.99 2.91
C MET A 200 16.64 5.81 1.95
N LEU A 201 16.31 4.58 2.38
CA LEU A 201 16.31 3.41 1.51
C LEU A 201 15.30 3.56 0.36
N TYR A 202 14.09 4.05 0.65
CA TYR A 202 13.09 4.32 -0.40
C TYR A 202 13.53 5.44 -1.35
N ILE A 203 14.15 6.50 -0.85
CA ILE A 203 14.71 7.60 -1.67
C ILE A 203 15.79 7.06 -2.62
N LEU A 204 16.71 6.25 -2.11
CA LEU A 204 17.74 5.61 -2.92
C LEU A 204 17.14 4.66 -3.98
N ALA A 205 16.14 3.85 -3.60
CA ALA A 205 15.43 2.98 -4.54
C ALA A 205 14.75 3.79 -5.67
N MET A 206 14.07 4.89 -5.33
CA MET A 206 13.42 5.78 -6.30
C MET A 206 14.40 6.46 -7.27
N ARG A 207 15.66 6.67 -6.86
CA ARG A 207 16.72 7.16 -7.77
C ARG A 207 17.17 6.10 -8.77
N ILE A 208 17.25 4.84 -8.34
CA ILE A 208 17.81 3.74 -9.14
C ILE A 208 16.78 3.19 -10.13
N LEU A 209 15.53 3.03 -9.68
CA LEU A 209 14.47 2.38 -10.45
C LEU A 209 14.29 2.95 -11.89
N PRO A 210 14.25 4.28 -12.10
CA PRO A 210 14.11 4.84 -13.45
C PRO A 210 15.40 4.73 -14.29
N LEU A 211 16.57 4.67 -13.66
CA LEU A 211 17.83 4.51 -14.41
C LEU A 211 17.90 3.15 -15.09
N GLU A 212 17.39 2.09 -14.45
CA GLU A 212 17.34 0.77 -15.07
C GLU A 212 16.39 0.69 -16.27
N SER A 213 15.38 1.56 -16.36
CA SER A 213 14.50 1.63 -17.54
C SER A 213 15.10 2.46 -18.69
N ILE A 214 16.05 3.35 -18.38
CA ILE A 214 16.71 4.26 -19.34
C ILE A 214 17.92 3.63 -20.06
N TYR A 215 18.61 2.66 -19.43
CA TYR A 215 19.76 1.97 -20.05
C TYR A 215 19.34 0.64 -20.74
N PRO A 216 19.95 0.26 -21.89
CA PRO A 216 19.55 -0.93 -22.66
C PRO A 216 19.77 -2.23 -21.85
N PRO A 217 19.01 -3.30 -22.15
CA PRO A 217 18.86 -4.42 -21.24
C PRO A 217 20.15 -5.22 -21.14
N ARG A 218 20.72 -5.30 -19.93
CA ARG A 218 21.48 -6.50 -19.57
C ARG A 218 20.51 -7.70 -19.60
N PRO A 219 20.97 -8.89 -20.02
CA PRO A 219 20.09 -10.06 -20.12
C PRO A 219 19.34 -10.24 -18.80
N ARG A 220 18.00 -10.23 -18.90
CA ARG A 220 17.05 -10.29 -17.77
C ARG A 220 17.53 -11.32 -16.75
N ARG A 221 18.17 -10.87 -15.68
CA ARG A 221 18.29 -11.68 -14.47
C ARG A 221 16.87 -11.88 -13.94
N PRO A 222 16.54 -13.07 -13.44
CA PRO A 222 15.19 -13.34 -12.96
C PRO A 222 14.79 -12.28 -11.95
N ARG A 223 13.55 -11.79 -12.05
CA ARG A 223 12.88 -10.83 -11.14
C ARG A 223 12.99 -11.17 -9.63
N GLY A 224 13.55 -12.34 -9.29
CA GLY A 224 13.84 -12.83 -7.96
C GLY A 224 14.91 -12.03 -7.19
N GLU A 225 15.89 -11.39 -7.84
CA GLU A 225 16.90 -10.58 -7.12
C GLU A 225 16.30 -9.26 -6.59
N PHE A 226 15.38 -8.65 -7.35
CA PHE A 226 14.61 -7.48 -6.90
C PHE A 226 13.63 -7.83 -5.79
N LEU A 227 12.96 -9.00 -5.89
CA LEU A 227 12.13 -9.55 -4.81
C LEU A 227 12.96 -9.83 -3.55
N LEU A 228 14.22 -10.25 -3.65
CA LEU A 228 15.11 -10.45 -2.50
C LEU A 228 15.55 -9.14 -1.86
N PHE A 229 15.82 -8.09 -2.64
CA PHE A 229 16.13 -6.76 -2.11
C PHE A 229 14.90 -6.16 -1.41
N TYR A 230 13.72 -6.21 -2.04
CA TYR A 230 12.47 -5.69 -1.48
C TYR A 230 11.92 -6.53 -0.32
N ALA A 231 12.01 -7.86 -0.39
CA ALA A 231 11.68 -8.73 0.73
C ALA A 231 12.62 -8.48 1.91
N ARG A 232 13.91 -8.21 1.67
CA ARG A 232 14.83 -7.79 2.74
C ARG A 232 14.42 -6.47 3.37
N VAL A 233 14.05 -5.46 2.57
CA VAL A 233 13.56 -4.17 3.06
C VAL A 233 12.25 -4.33 3.84
N LEU A 234 11.32 -5.16 3.37
CA LEU A 234 10.05 -5.46 4.04
C LEU A 234 10.20 -6.31 5.31
N THR A 235 11.20 -7.21 5.36
CA THR A 235 11.53 -7.96 6.59
C THR A 235 12.26 -7.09 7.62
N TRP A 236 12.93 -6.03 7.19
CA TRP A 236 13.62 -5.09 8.09
C TRP A 236 12.66 -4.08 8.73
N SER A 237 11.58 -3.71 8.04
CA SER A 237 10.49 -2.91 8.62
C SER A 237 9.55 -3.71 9.54
N GLY A 238 9.77 -5.01 9.71
CA GLY A 238 9.05 -5.87 10.65
C GLY A 238 9.86 -6.17 11.92
N LEU A 239 9.61 -5.42 12.99
CA LEU A 239 9.86 -5.81 14.39
C LEU A 239 11.31 -6.19 14.75
N SER A 240 12.12 -5.19 15.07
CA SER A 240 13.14 -5.36 16.12
C SER A 240 12.41 -5.60 17.45
N ILE A 241 12.13 -6.86 17.77
CA ILE A 241 11.76 -7.24 19.13
C ILE A 241 13.02 -6.99 19.99
N PRO A 242 12.97 -6.10 21.01
CA PRO A 242 14.09 -5.98 21.92
C PRO A 242 14.19 -7.29 22.70
N THR A 243 15.25 -8.06 22.46
CA THR A 243 15.65 -9.11 23.38
C THR A 243 16.25 -8.43 24.61
N SER A 244 15.41 -8.14 25.60
CA SER A 244 15.88 -7.80 26.95
C SER A 244 16.40 -9.08 27.60
N SER A 245 17.71 -9.15 27.75
CA SER A 245 18.40 -9.94 28.78
C SER A 245 18.20 -9.34 30.16
#